data_AF-A0A397DJ78-F1
#
_entry.id   AF-A0A397DJ78-F1
#
_cell.length_a   1.000
_cell.length_b   1.000
_cell.length_c   1.000
_cell.angle_alpha   90.00
_cell.angle_beta   90.00
_cell.angle_gamma   90.00
#
_symmetry.space_group_name_H-M   'P 1'
#
loop_
_entity.id
_entity.type
_entity.pdbx_description
1 polymer ?
#
loop_
_entity_poly.entity_id
_entity_poly.type
_entity_poly.pdbx_seq_one_letter_code
_entity_poly.pdbx_strand_id
1 'polypeptide(L)'
;SGIVAKRFASTLSSLSIPSQWIHGSEWTHGELGNLLPGDVVVLFSNSGKTPELVNLPNVFRQFDCDVLCLVGNDDSPLYHASDFKIFTPAKDCLFDSVPARSIVAQEAVCNAVAESVVAITGIQRATFKKNHPGGNIGAAAAKTKTSPSNPQLGK
;
A
#
# COMPACT_ATOMS: atom_id res chain seq x y z
N SER A 1 -7.31 10.98 0.82
CA SER A 1 -6.03 10.31 1.16
C SER A 1 -6.20 9.11 2.09
N GLY A 2 -6.81 9.23 3.29
CA GLY A 2 -6.94 8.10 4.22
C GLY A 2 -7.64 6.84 3.65
N ILE A 3 -8.68 7.01 2.84
CA ILE A 3 -9.37 5.89 2.16
C ILE A 3 -8.43 5.17 1.16
N VAL A 4 -7.61 5.93 0.43
CA VAL A 4 -6.60 5.37 -0.50
C VAL A 4 -5.54 4.59 0.28
N ALA A 5 -5.07 5.13 1.42
CA ALA A 5 -4.13 4.43 2.31
C ALA A 5 -4.71 3.09 2.80
N LYS A 6 -5.99 3.07 3.21
CA LYS A 6 -6.67 1.84 3.64
C LYS A 6 -6.76 0.80 2.52
N ARG A 7 -7.09 1.24 1.30
CA ARG A 7 -7.13 0.37 0.12
C ARG A 7 -5.73 -0.17 -0.21
N PHE A 8 -4.71 0.69 -0.16
CA PHE A 8 -3.33 0.28 -0.44
C PHE A 8 -2.84 -0.77 0.55
N ALA A 9 -3.05 -0.57 1.85
CA ALA A 9 -2.74 -1.57 2.87
C ALA A 9 -3.45 -2.91 2.61
N SER A 10 -4.73 -2.87 2.23
CA SER A 10 -5.46 -4.09 1.83
C SER A 10 -4.85 -4.76 0.60
N THR A 11 -4.36 -3.98 -0.37
CA THR A 11 -3.73 -4.50 -1.59
C THR A 11 -2.42 -5.21 -1.28
N LEU A 12 -1.58 -4.60 -0.45
CA LEU A 12 -0.32 -5.21 0.00
C LEU A 12 -0.59 -6.51 0.79
N SER A 13 -1.55 -6.50 1.70
CA SER A 13 -1.97 -7.70 2.45
C SER A 13 -2.48 -8.82 1.53
N SER A 14 -3.25 -8.49 0.49
CA SER A 14 -3.64 -9.45 -0.55
C SER A 14 -2.43 -10.02 -1.30
N LEU A 15 -1.37 -9.23 -1.49
CA LEU A 15 -0.10 -9.68 -2.08
C LEU A 15 0.80 -10.42 -1.09
N SER A 16 0.31 -10.77 0.10
CA SER A 16 1.07 -11.45 1.15
C SER A 16 2.19 -10.61 1.77
N ILE A 17 2.10 -9.29 1.66
CA ILE A 17 2.96 -8.35 2.37
C ILE A 17 2.19 -7.90 3.61
N PRO A 18 2.65 -8.21 4.84
CA PRO A 18 1.98 -7.77 6.05
C PRO A 18 1.79 -6.26 6.04
N SER A 19 0.54 -5.80 6.05
CA SER A 19 0.21 -4.39 5.95
C SER A 19 -1.10 -4.08 6.64
N GLN A 20 -1.14 -2.98 7.38
CA GLN A 20 -2.32 -2.52 8.08
C GLN A 20 -2.49 -1.02 7.90
N TRP A 21 -3.72 -0.56 8.06
CA TRP A 21 -4.07 0.85 8.02
C TRP A 21 -4.43 1.32 9.41
N ILE A 22 -3.78 2.41 9.83
CA ILE A 22 -4.03 3.09 11.10
C ILE A 22 -4.42 4.54 10.76
N HIS A 23 -5.48 5.03 11.40
CA HIS A 23 -5.92 6.40 11.21
C HIS A 23 -4.91 7.38 11.83
N GLY A 24 -4.67 8.52 11.17
CA GLY A 24 -3.58 9.44 11.54
C GLY A 24 -3.61 9.91 12.99
N SER A 25 -4.80 10.18 13.55
CA SER A 25 -4.98 10.60 14.94
C SER A 25 -4.60 9.52 15.95
N GLU A 26 -4.69 8.24 15.60
CA GLU A 26 -4.55 7.15 16.56
C GLU A 26 -3.08 6.84 16.92
N TRP A 27 -2.14 7.26 16.07
CA TRP A 27 -0.71 7.11 16.32
C TRP A 27 -0.29 7.73 17.66
N THR A 28 -0.84 8.88 18.03
CA THR A 28 -0.54 9.52 19.31
C THR A 28 -1.37 9.00 20.49
N HIS A 29 -2.18 7.96 20.29
CA HIS A 29 -3.11 7.42 21.28
C HIS A 29 -2.93 5.92 21.55
N GLY A 30 -1.72 5.40 21.33
CA GLY A 30 -1.32 4.03 21.70
C GLY A 30 -0.95 3.14 20.53
N GLU A 31 -1.29 3.53 19.30
CA GLU A 31 -1.04 2.71 18.11
C GLU A 31 0.44 2.60 17.72
N LEU A 32 1.32 3.42 18.30
CA LEU A 32 2.78 3.23 18.19
C LEU A 32 3.23 1.85 18.65
N GLY A 33 2.49 1.21 19.56
CA GLY A 33 2.77 -0.16 20.01
C GLY A 33 2.63 -1.24 18.92
N ASN A 34 2.04 -0.90 17.76
CA ASN A 34 1.96 -1.80 16.61
C ASN A 34 3.21 -1.80 15.73
N LEU A 35 4.14 -0.85 15.94
CA LEU A 35 5.36 -0.75 15.15
C LEU A 35 6.38 -1.82 15.56
N LEU A 36 7.01 -2.42 14.56
CA LEU A 36 8.20 -3.24 14.72
C LEU A 36 9.41 -2.53 14.08
N PRO A 37 10.60 -2.63 14.68
CA PRO A 37 11.82 -2.14 14.05
C PRO A 37 11.99 -2.68 12.63
N GLY A 38 12.27 -1.78 11.68
CA GLY A 38 12.36 -2.09 10.25
C GLY A 38 11.04 -2.02 9.48
N ASP A 39 9.92 -1.69 10.13
CA ASP A 39 8.67 -1.37 9.43
C ASP A 39 8.84 -0.13 8.54
N VAL A 40 8.08 -0.10 7.45
CA VAL A 40 7.96 1.07 6.57
C VAL A 40 6.59 1.71 6.77
N VAL A 41 6.57 2.94 7.27
CA VAL A 41 5.33 3.70 7.47
C VAL A 41 5.05 4.55 6.24
N VAL A 42 3.90 4.32 5.60
CA VAL A 42 3.47 5.06 4.41
C VAL A 42 2.40 6.09 4.77
N LEU A 43 2.76 7.38 4.69
CA LEU A 43 1.89 8.50 5.03
C LEU A 43 1.23 9.11 3.79
N PHE A 44 -0.09 9.30 3.84
CA PHE A 44 -0.88 9.83 2.73
C PHE A 44 -1.48 11.20 3.10
N SER A 45 -1.05 12.26 2.43
CA SER A 45 -1.64 13.60 2.61
C SER A 45 -1.48 14.43 1.34
N ASN A 46 -2.58 14.76 0.65
CA ASN A 46 -2.49 15.55 -0.58
C ASN A 46 -1.81 16.92 -0.35
N SER A 47 -2.18 17.62 0.73
CA SER A 47 -1.59 18.93 1.06
C SER A 47 -0.20 18.83 1.69
N GLY A 48 0.13 17.68 2.30
CA GLY A 48 1.31 17.49 3.14
C GLY A 48 1.34 18.36 4.40
N LYS A 49 0.18 18.92 4.78
CA LYS A 49 0.02 19.85 5.91
C LYS A 49 -0.97 19.34 6.98
N THR A 50 -1.40 18.08 6.88
CA THR A 50 -2.34 17.46 7.83
C THR A 50 -1.73 17.45 9.23
N PRO A 51 -2.28 18.20 10.21
CA PRO A 51 -1.64 18.42 11.52
C PRO A 51 -1.27 17.14 12.25
N GLU A 52 -2.14 16.13 12.17
CA GLU A 52 -1.96 14.83 12.80
C GLU A 52 -0.77 14.05 12.23
N LEU A 53 -0.32 14.37 11.01
CA LEU A 53 0.72 13.61 10.30
C LEU A 53 2.09 14.30 10.29
N VAL A 54 2.15 15.63 10.34
CA VAL A 54 3.39 16.40 10.08
C VAL A 54 4.54 16.05 11.03
N ASN A 55 4.24 15.74 12.30
CA ASN A 55 5.27 15.43 13.30
C ASN A 55 5.59 13.94 13.42
N LEU A 56 4.76 13.07 12.84
CA LEU A 56 4.91 11.63 12.97
C LEU A 56 6.21 11.07 12.38
N PRO A 57 6.80 11.60 11.29
CA PRO A 57 8.05 11.06 10.77
C PRO A 57 9.19 11.04 11.80
N ASN A 58 9.28 12.08 12.64
CA ASN A 58 10.27 12.13 13.70
C ASN A 58 10.01 11.11 14.81
N VAL A 59 8.75 10.79 15.07
CA VAL A 59 8.37 9.77 16.04
C VAL A 59 8.72 8.40 15.50
N PHE A 60 8.33 8.07 14.26
CA PHE A 60 8.59 6.75 13.66
C PHE A 60 10.08 6.42 13.56
N ARG A 61 10.93 7.41 13.29
CA ARG A 61 12.39 7.21 13.30
C ARG A 61 12.96 6.82 14.67
N GLN A 62 12.30 7.17 15.77
CA GLN A 62 12.69 6.70 17.12
C GLN A 62 12.37 5.22 17.34
N PHE A 63 11.56 4.62 16.48
CA PHE A 63 11.18 3.20 16.48
C PHE A 63 11.88 2.41 15.36
N ASP A 64 12.97 2.93 14.80
CA ASP A 64 13.72 2.32 13.69
C ASP A 64 12.84 2.01 12.46
N CYS A 65 11.85 2.87 12.19
CA CYS A 65 10.96 2.75 11.04
C CYS A 65 11.29 3.80 9.98
N ASP A 66 11.30 3.39 8.72
CA ASP A 66 11.44 4.29 7.56
C ASP A 66 10.11 4.93 7.20
N VAL A 67 10.12 6.17 6.74
CA VAL A 67 8.92 6.93 6.43
C VAL A 67 8.85 7.30 4.94
N LEU A 68 7.84 6.76 4.26
CA LEU A 68 7.48 7.11 2.89
C LEU A 68 6.25 8.02 2.89
N CYS A 69 6.28 9.15 2.19
CA CYS A 69 5.08 9.97 1.99
C CYS A 69 4.58 9.97 0.54
N LEU A 70 3.25 9.98 0.39
CA LEU A 70 2.55 10.33 -0.85
C LEU A 70 1.87 11.69 -0.67
N VAL A 71 2.36 12.70 -1.37
CA VAL A 71 1.88 14.09 -1.26
C VAL A 71 1.69 14.74 -2.62
N GLY A 72 0.71 15.64 -2.73
CA GLY A 72 0.46 16.44 -3.93
C GLY A 72 1.16 17.80 -3.93
N ASN A 73 1.87 18.14 -2.84
CA ASN A 73 2.69 19.35 -2.70
C ASN A 73 4.10 18.95 -2.21
N ASP A 74 5.10 19.09 -3.07
CA ASP A 74 6.51 18.80 -2.81
C ASP A 74 7.22 19.89 -1.98
N ASP A 75 6.56 21.02 -1.74
CA ASP A 75 6.98 22.01 -0.74
C ASP A 75 6.02 22.00 0.46
N SER A 76 5.94 20.86 1.14
CA SER A 76 5.11 20.67 2.32
C SER A 76 5.92 20.17 3.51
N PRO A 77 5.50 20.47 4.75
CA PRO A 77 6.19 19.99 5.95
C PRO A 77 6.38 18.47 5.95
N LEU A 78 5.34 17.71 5.56
CA LEU A 78 5.42 16.26 5.50
C LEU A 78 6.41 15.76 4.44
N TYR A 79 6.48 16.42 3.27
CA TYR A 79 7.45 16.07 2.23
C TYR A 79 8.89 16.22 2.72
N HIS A 80 9.18 17.33 3.40
CA HIS A 80 10.52 17.62 3.91
C HIS A 80 10.90 16.72 5.09
N ALA A 81 9.93 16.31 5.90
CA ALA A 81 10.15 15.45 7.07
C ALA A 81 10.26 13.95 6.74
N SER A 82 9.88 13.50 5.54
CA SER A 82 9.87 12.06 5.18
C SER A 82 11.18 11.60 4.54
N ASP A 83 11.54 10.34 4.74
CA ASP A 83 12.79 9.74 4.23
C ASP A 83 12.67 9.44 2.73
N PHE A 84 11.53 8.86 2.32
CA PHE A 84 11.19 8.59 0.93
C PHE A 84 9.95 9.37 0.51
N LYS A 85 9.92 9.79 -0.75
CA LYS A 85 8.96 10.80 -1.23
C LYS A 85 8.41 10.41 -2.59
N ILE A 86 7.08 10.30 -2.66
CA ILE A 86 6.35 10.14 -3.91
C ILE A 86 5.48 11.38 -4.10
N PHE A 87 5.82 12.15 -5.13
CA PHE A 87 5.07 13.32 -5.52
C PHE A 87 3.93 12.94 -6.46
N THR A 88 2.69 13.23 -6.05
CA THR A 88 1.46 12.93 -6.78
C THR A 88 0.69 14.22 -7.08
N PRO A 89 1.20 15.11 -7.97
CA PRO A 89 0.60 16.42 -8.21
C PRO A 89 -0.80 16.29 -8.77
N ALA A 90 -1.79 16.75 -8.01
CA ALA A 90 -3.18 16.75 -8.44
C ALA A 90 -3.95 17.87 -7.73
N LYS A 91 -4.40 18.85 -8.50
CA LYS A 91 -5.26 19.92 -8.00
C LYS A 91 -6.72 19.45 -7.93
N ASP A 92 -7.29 19.47 -6.74
CA ASP A 92 -8.72 19.29 -6.56
C ASP A 92 -9.46 20.59 -6.91
N CYS A 93 -10.37 20.52 -7.87
CA CYS A 93 -11.08 21.70 -8.39
C CYS A 93 -12.55 21.76 -7.98
N LEU A 94 -13.09 20.69 -7.39
CA LEU A 94 -14.47 20.67 -6.91
C LEU A 94 -14.53 21.47 -5.61
N PHE A 95 -15.16 22.64 -5.67
CA PHE A 95 -15.22 23.60 -4.55
C PHE A 95 -13.84 23.89 -3.93
N ASP A 96 -12.78 23.86 -4.77
CA ASP A 96 -11.36 24.03 -4.42
C ASP A 96 -10.82 23.13 -3.29
N SER A 97 -11.60 22.15 -2.83
CA SER A 97 -11.30 21.44 -1.57
C SER A 97 -11.80 20.01 -1.54
N VAL A 98 -12.84 19.65 -2.31
CA VAL A 98 -13.37 18.29 -2.31
C VAL A 98 -12.38 17.37 -3.03
N PRO A 99 -11.82 16.37 -2.33
CA PRO A 99 -10.88 15.45 -2.94
C PRO A 99 -11.53 14.70 -4.10
N ALA A 100 -10.93 14.79 -5.28
CA ALA A 100 -11.42 14.12 -6.49
C ALA A 100 -10.25 13.64 -7.35
N ARG A 101 -9.50 14.58 -7.94
CA ARG A 101 -8.35 14.24 -8.79
C ARG A 101 -7.20 13.68 -7.97
N SER A 102 -6.99 14.24 -6.77
CA SER A 102 -5.95 13.76 -5.86
C SER A 102 -6.14 12.31 -5.43
N ILE A 103 -7.40 11.88 -5.22
CA ILE A 103 -7.71 10.48 -4.90
C ILE A 103 -7.30 9.57 -6.06
N VAL A 104 -7.68 9.92 -7.29
CA VAL A 104 -7.34 9.11 -8.48
C VAL A 104 -5.84 9.05 -8.71
N ALA A 105 -5.13 10.17 -8.55
CA ALA A 105 -3.69 10.23 -8.70
C ALA A 105 -2.97 9.36 -7.66
N GLN A 106 -3.35 9.48 -6.38
CA GLN A 106 -2.77 8.64 -5.31
C GLN A 106 -3.04 7.15 -5.55
N GLU A 107 -4.27 6.79 -5.92
CA GLU A 107 -4.67 5.41 -6.19
C GLU A 107 -3.90 4.81 -7.39
N ALA A 108 -3.72 5.57 -8.48
CA ALA A 108 -2.96 5.13 -9.63
C ALA A 108 -1.50 4.82 -9.26
N VAL A 109 -0.89 5.68 -8.45
CA VAL A 109 0.49 5.47 -7.97
C VAL A 109 0.58 4.28 -7.03
N CYS A 110 -0.37 4.09 -6.12
CA CYS A 110 -0.44 2.88 -5.28
C CYS A 110 -0.48 1.59 -6.11
N ASN A 111 -1.25 1.57 -7.20
CA ASN A 111 -1.28 0.41 -8.11
C ASN A 111 0.08 0.17 -8.76
N ALA A 112 0.72 1.22 -9.29
CA ALA A 112 2.04 1.10 -9.89
C ALA A 112 3.11 0.62 -8.89
N VAL A 113 3.05 1.08 -7.64
CA VAL A 113 3.93 0.62 -6.56
C VAL A 113 3.68 -0.86 -6.27
N ALA A 114 2.41 -1.28 -6.12
CA ALA A 114 2.08 -2.68 -5.87
C ALA A 114 2.56 -3.61 -6.99
N GLU A 115 2.39 -3.22 -8.26
CA GLU A 115 2.90 -3.96 -9.42
C GLU A 115 4.43 -4.04 -9.40
N SER A 116 5.11 -2.93 -9.10
CA SER A 116 6.58 -2.89 -9.01
C SER A 116 7.10 -3.78 -7.89
N VAL A 117 6.44 -3.78 -6.72
CA VAL A 117 6.81 -4.65 -5.60
C VAL A 117 6.67 -6.12 -6.01
N VAL A 118 5.59 -6.52 -6.68
CA VAL A 118 5.44 -7.90 -7.18
C VAL A 118 6.55 -8.26 -8.16
N ALA A 119 6.88 -7.36 -9.08
CA ALA A 119 7.92 -7.59 -10.08
C ALA A 119 9.30 -7.77 -9.44
N ILE A 120 9.64 -6.97 -8.42
CA ILE A 120 10.95 -7.00 -7.74
C ILE A 120 11.06 -8.20 -6.80
N THR A 121 10.00 -8.49 -6.04
CA THR A 121 10.01 -9.55 -5.02
C THR A 121 9.75 -10.94 -5.59
N GLY A 122 9.21 -11.04 -6.80
CA GLY A 122 8.87 -12.31 -7.43
C GLY A 122 7.71 -13.04 -6.73
N ILE A 123 6.82 -12.32 -6.03
CA ILE A 123 5.65 -12.89 -5.35
C ILE A 123 4.87 -13.75 -6.34
N GLN A 124 4.79 -15.04 -6.01
CA GLN A 124 4.19 -16.03 -6.88
C GLN A 124 2.68 -16.01 -6.77
N ARG A 125 2.00 -16.30 -7.88
CA ARG A 125 0.54 -16.45 -7.93
C ARG A 125 0.02 -17.50 -6.94
N ALA A 126 0.84 -18.50 -6.61
CA ALA A 126 0.50 -19.52 -5.60
C ALA A 126 0.40 -18.91 -4.18
N THR A 127 1.32 -18.02 -3.80
CA THR A 127 1.30 -17.30 -2.53
C THR A 127 0.07 -16.39 -2.44
N PHE A 128 -0.23 -15.66 -3.52
CA PHE A 128 -1.45 -14.86 -3.63
C PHE A 128 -2.72 -15.71 -3.42
N LYS A 129 -2.80 -16.89 -4.04
CA LYS A 129 -3.96 -17.81 -3.87
C LYS A 129 -4.14 -18.28 -2.43
N LYS A 130 -3.04 -18.55 -1.70
CA LYS A 130 -3.12 -19.00 -0.29
C LYS A 130 -3.81 -17.96 0.61
N ASN A 131 -3.64 -16.68 0.31
CA ASN A 131 -4.29 -15.58 1.03
C ASN A 131 -5.76 -15.33 0.62
N HIS A 132 -6.28 -16.06 -0.37
CA HIS A 132 -7.65 -15.87 -0.89
C HIS A 132 -8.39 -17.22 -0.97
N PRO A 133 -8.77 -17.82 0.17
CA PRO A 133 -9.42 -19.13 0.20
C PRO A 133 -10.84 -19.15 -0.38
N GLY A 134 -11.50 -17.99 -0.49
CA GLY A 134 -12.86 -17.84 -1.02
C GLY A 134 -12.94 -17.27 -2.45
N GLY A 135 -14.12 -17.38 -3.06
CA GLY A 135 -14.46 -16.75 -4.34
C GLY A 135 -13.75 -17.33 -5.57
N ASN A 136 -13.83 -16.63 -6.70
CA ASN A 136 -13.29 -17.09 -7.99
C ASN A 136 -11.76 -17.31 -7.98
N ILE A 137 -11.04 -16.60 -7.10
CA ILE A 137 -9.58 -16.70 -6.94
C ILE A 137 -9.21 -18.04 -6.28
N GLY A 138 -9.93 -18.44 -5.23
CA GLY A 138 -9.79 -19.74 -4.57
C GLY A 138 -10.35 -20.90 -5.43
N ALA A 139 -11.45 -20.70 -6.16
CA ALA A 139 -12.05 -21.74 -7.02
C ALA A 139 -11.13 -22.16 -8.18
N ALA A 140 -10.28 -21.24 -8.68
CA ALA A 140 -9.24 -21.55 -9.66
C ALA A 140 -8.05 -22.35 -9.07
N ALA A 141 -8.06 -22.69 -7.78
CA ALA A 141 -7.10 -23.61 -7.15
C ALA A 141 -7.52 -25.09 -7.28
N ALA A 142 -8.80 -25.38 -7.49
CA ALA A 142 -9.31 -26.76 -7.52
C ALA A 142 -9.29 -27.41 -8.93
N LYS A 143 -8.80 -26.71 -9.96
CA LYS A 143 -8.76 -27.21 -11.35
C LYS A 143 -7.34 -27.21 -11.94
N THR A 144 -6.38 -27.80 -11.26
CA THR A 144 -5.26 -28.45 -11.96
C THR A 144 -5.59 -29.93 -12.04
N LYS A 145 -6.43 -30.29 -13.03
CA LYS A 145 -6.53 -31.68 -13.46
C LYS A 145 -5.17 -32.09 -13.99
N THR A 146 -4.68 -33.20 -13.45
CA THR A 146 -3.62 -34.04 -14.01
C THR A 146 -3.75 -34.12 -15.54
N SER A 147 -2.64 -33.87 -16.24
CA SER A 147 -2.52 -34.24 -17.64
C SER A 147 -2.87 -35.73 -17.77
N PRO A 148 -3.71 -36.14 -18.74
CA PRO A 148 -3.78 -37.55 -19.07
C PRO A 148 -2.38 -37.98 -19.51
N SER A 149 -1.86 -39.02 -18.88
CA SER A 149 -0.80 -39.83 -19.46
C SER A 149 -1.25 -40.22 -20.87
N ASN A 150 -0.39 -39.97 -21.87
CA ASN A 150 -0.61 -40.46 -23.22
C ASN A 150 -0.08 -41.90 -23.26
N PRO A 151 -0.91 -42.94 -23.37
CA PRO A 151 -0.43 -44.30 -23.53
C PRO A 151 -0.63 -44.68 -24.98
N GLN A 152 0.39 -44.55 -25.84
CA GLN A 152 0.55 -45.48 -26.98
C GLN A 152 2.03 -45.65 -27.35
N LEU A 153 2.50 -46.87 -27.06
CA LEU A 153 3.59 -47.56 -27.73
C LEU A 153 2.99 -48.44 -28.84
N GLY A 154 3.72 -48.59 -29.96
CA GLY A 154 3.59 -49.67 -30.96
C GLY A 154 2.83 -49.26 -32.22
N LYS A 155 3.35 -49.37 -33.45
CA LYS A 155 4.54 -50.06 -34.01
C LYS A 155 5.21 -49.15 -35.04
#